data_AF-A0A251WE29-F1
#
_entry.id   AF-A0A251WE29-F1
#
_cell.length_a   1.000
_cell.length_b   1.000
_cell.length_c   1.000
_cell.angle_alpha   90.00
_cell.angle_beta   90.00
_cell.angle_gamma   90.00
#
_symmetry.space_group_name_H-M   'P 1'
#
loop_
_entity.id
_entity.type
_entity.pdbx_description
1 polymer ?
#
loop_
_entity_poly.entity_id
_entity_poly.type
_entity_poly.pdbx_seq_one_letter_code
_entity_poly.pdbx_strand_id
1 'polypeptide(L)'
;MAVLNCVKPGAKKGQTILLVDLTTSGDSGAVITTLQRLGYTPEIRHVSYKTGVHVLAVLKDEQHDAIPEDYLIDEWMQLRSEINPDAVHLWCGK
;
A
#
# COMPACT_ATOMS: atom_id res chain seq x y z
N MET A 1 -19.37 -7.72 7.96
CA MET A 1 -18.65 -7.44 6.69
C MET A 1 -18.29 -5.96 6.71
N ALA A 2 -17.01 -5.64 6.90
CA ALA A 2 -16.55 -4.26 6.93
C ALA A 2 -16.45 -3.76 5.49
N VAL A 3 -17.28 -2.80 5.13
CA VAL A 3 -17.18 -2.10 3.85
C VAL A 3 -15.87 -1.31 3.86
N LEU A 4 -14.84 -1.84 3.20
CA LEU A 4 -13.59 -1.12 2.96
C LEU A 4 -13.85 -0.05 1.90
N ASN A 5 -14.38 1.09 2.34
CA ASN A 5 -14.39 2.33 1.58
C ASN A 5 -12.97 2.92 1.54
N CYS A 6 -12.03 2.24 0.89
CA CYS A 6 -10.68 2.72 0.69
C CYS A 6 -10.60 3.62 -0.54
N VAL A 7 -11.15 4.83 -0.44
CA VAL A 7 -10.92 5.89 -1.43
C VAL A 7 -10.22 7.08 -0.76
N LYS A 8 -8.91 7.24 -1.03
CA LYS A 8 -8.07 8.48 -0.99
C LYS A 8 -6.57 8.13 -1.01
N PRO A 9 -5.66 9.05 -1.42
CA PRO A 9 -5.65 9.92 -2.60
C PRO A 9 -4.49 9.53 -3.55
N GLY A 10 -4.78 9.33 -4.84
CA GLY A 10 -3.76 9.13 -5.88
C GLY A 10 -4.09 8.03 -6.88
N ALA A 11 -4.84 7.00 -6.46
CA ALA A 11 -5.35 5.99 -7.37
C ALA A 11 -6.41 6.59 -8.32
N LYS A 12 -6.15 6.54 -9.61
CA LYS A 12 -7.07 6.92 -10.68
C LYS A 12 -8.14 5.84 -10.83
N LYS A 13 -9.21 6.16 -11.58
CA LYS A 13 -10.23 5.17 -11.92
C LYS A 13 -9.59 3.94 -12.60
N GLY A 14 -9.90 2.75 -12.10
CA GLY A 14 -9.32 1.47 -12.53
C GLY A 14 -7.93 1.18 -11.95
N GLN A 15 -7.34 2.08 -11.17
CA GLN A 15 -6.02 1.87 -10.58
C GLN A 15 -6.12 1.21 -9.21
N THR A 16 -5.29 0.21 -8.97
CA THR A 16 -5.08 -0.40 -7.65
C THR A 16 -3.65 -0.16 -7.22
N ILE A 17 -3.46 0.36 -6.01
CA ILE A 17 -2.15 0.61 -5.43
C ILE A 17 -2.06 -0.08 -4.07
N LEU A 18 -1.07 -0.96 -3.92
CA LEU A 18 -0.69 -1.56 -2.64
C LEU A 18 0.66 -0.97 -2.22
N LEU A 19 0.72 -0.37 -1.04
CA LEU A 19 1.91 0.30 -0.57
C LEU A 19 2.06 0.23 0.96
N VAL A 20 3.27 0.50 1.42
CA VAL A 20 3.59 0.66 2.84
C VAL A 20 4.16 2.05 3.07
N ASP A 21 3.59 2.81 4.00
CA ASP A 21 4.11 4.10 4.43
C ASP A 21 5.27 3.91 5.40
N LEU A 22 6.49 4.08 4.90
CA LEU A 22 7.70 3.90 5.68
C LEU A 22 7.83 4.94 6.80
N THR A 23 7.20 6.11 6.65
CA THR A 23 7.21 7.19 7.64
C THR A 23 6.40 6.83 8.89
N THR A 24 5.40 5.97 8.77
CA THR A 24 4.53 5.53 9.87
C THR A 24 4.77 4.07 10.29
N SER A 25 5.53 3.32 9.49
CA SER A 25 5.84 1.90 9.73
C SER A 25 6.80 1.61 10.89
N GLY A 26 7.49 2.63 11.42
CA GLY A 26 8.52 2.47 12.45
C GLY A 26 9.92 2.37 11.83
N ASP A 27 10.57 1.21 11.98
CA ASP A 27 11.90 0.96 11.41
C ASP A 27 11.79 0.65 9.91
N SER A 28 12.03 1.66 9.08
CA SER A 28 11.96 1.56 7.63
C SER A 28 12.95 0.55 7.04
N GLY A 29 14.11 0.34 7.67
CA GLY A 29 15.10 -0.65 7.24
C GLY A 29 14.57 -2.08 7.43
N ALA A 30 14.05 -2.37 8.63
CA ALA A 30 13.44 -3.67 8.93
C ALA A 30 12.22 -3.96 8.04
N VAL A 31 11.41 -2.93 7.75
CA VAL A 31 10.25 -3.05 6.85
C VAL A 31 10.68 -3.35 5.42
N ILE A 32 11.68 -2.66 4.87
CA ILE A 32 12.21 -2.96 3.53
C ILE A 32 12.76 -4.39 3.46
N THR A 33 13.51 -4.84 4.46
CA THR A 33 14.01 -6.23 4.52
C THR A 33 12.86 -7.24 4.56
N THR A 34 11.80 -6.94 5.32
CA THR A 34 10.60 -7.79 5.39
C THR A 34 9.91 -7.88 4.04
N LEU A 35 9.72 -6.74 3.36
CA LEU A 35 9.14 -6.68 2.02
C LEU A 35 9.95 -7.48 0.99
N GLN A 36 11.27 -7.34 1.01
CA GLN A 36 12.18 -8.12 0.14
C GLN A 36 12.10 -9.62 0.42
N ARG A 37 12.03 -10.02 1.70
CA ARG A 37 11.84 -11.42 2.11
C ARG A 37 10.51 -11.99 1.62
N LEU A 38 9.46 -11.18 1.59
CA LEU A 38 8.15 -11.53 1.03
C LEU A 38 8.13 -11.54 -0.51
N GLY A 39 9.25 -11.22 -1.16
CA GLY A 39 9.39 -11.25 -2.62
C GLY A 39 9.03 -9.94 -3.32
N TYR A 40 8.78 -8.87 -2.58
CA TYR A 40 8.51 -7.56 -3.16
C TYR A 40 9.80 -6.81 -3.50
N THR A 41 9.75 -6.07 -4.61
CA THR A 41 10.75 -5.07 -4.98
C THR A 41 10.10 -3.68 -4.91
N PRO A 42 10.02 -3.07 -3.71
CA PRO A 42 9.28 -1.83 -3.53
C PRO A 42 9.89 -0.68 -4.33
N GLU A 43 9.03 0.08 -5.01
CA GLU A 43 9.41 1.38 -5.58
C GLU A 43 9.25 2.46 -4.50
N ILE A 44 10.34 3.16 -4.18
CA ILE A 44 10.33 4.20 -3.16
C ILE A 44 9.86 5.53 -3.77
N ARG A 45 8.75 6.07 -3.26
CA ARG A 45 8.19 7.36 -3.67
C ARG A 45 8.12 8.33 -2.50
N HIS A 46 8.44 9.58 -2.77
CA HIS A 46 8.27 10.66 -1.80
C HIS A 46 7.00 11.43 -2.13
N VAL A 47 6.07 11.50 -1.17
CA VAL A 47 4.78 12.17 -1.35
C VAL A 47 4.64 13.27 -0.33
N SER A 48 4.47 14.50 -0.83
CA SER A 48 4.22 15.67 0.02
C SER A 48 2.74 15.73 0.41
N TYR A 49 2.45 15.41 1.66
CA TYR A 49 1.16 15.66 2.29
C TYR A 49 1.16 17.01 3.00
N LYS A 50 -0.02 17.51 3.36
CA LYS A 50 -0.15 18.71 4.21
C LYS A 50 0.51 18.53 5.58
N THR A 51 0.65 17.29 6.04
CA THR A 51 1.28 16.89 7.31
C THR A 51 2.81 16.80 7.23
N GLY A 52 3.39 16.78 6.03
CA GLY A 52 4.82 16.56 5.82
C GLY A 52 5.09 15.68 4.60
N VAL A 53 6.37 15.36 4.37
CA VAL A 53 6.77 14.42 3.32
C VAL A 53 6.73 13.00 3.87
N HIS A 54 5.94 12.14 3.22
CA HIS A 54 5.88 10.71 3.51
C HIS A 54 6.72 9.94 2.49
N VAL A 55 7.37 8.88 2.94
CA VAL A 55 8.16 7.96 2.12
C VAL A 55 7.37 6.68 1.97
N LEU A 56 6.89 6.39 0.77
CA LEU A 56 6.04 5.24 0.47
C LEU A 56 6.85 4.17 -0.26
N ALA A 57 6.75 2.93 0.21
CA ALA A 57 7.20 1.73 -0.49
C ALA A 57 6.03 1.17 -1.30
N VAL A 58 5.98 1.48 -2.59
CA VAL A 58 4.93 1.01 -3.50
C VAL A 58 5.25 -0.42 -3.94
N LEU A 59 4.34 -1.35 -3.63
CA LEU A 59 4.50 -2.78 -3.90
C LEU A 59 3.81 -3.17 -5.20
N LYS A 60 2.61 -2.62 -5.42
CA LYS A 60 1.81 -2.78 -6.62
C LYS A 60 1.24 -1.43 -7.02
N ASP A 61 1.30 -1.15 -8.30
CA ASP A 61 0.70 0.03 -8.93
C ASP A 61 0.22 -0.40 -10.31
N GLU A 62 -1.04 -0.82 -10.38
CA GLU A 62 -1.60 -1.53 -11.52
C GLU A 62 -2.89 -0.87 -12.01
N GLN A 63 -3.13 -0.91 -13.33
CA GLN A 63 -4.32 -0.39 -13.97
C GLN A 63 -5.17 -1.55 -14.51
N HIS A 64 -6.45 -1.54 -14.19
CA HIS A 64 -7.43 -2.55 -14.56
C HIS A 64 -8.63 -1.89 -15.24
N ASP A 65 -9.23 -2.58 -16.21
CA ASP A 65 -10.50 -2.17 -16.80
C ASP A 65 -11.68 -2.39 -15.82
N ALA A 66 -11.59 -3.45 -15.02
CA ALA A 66 -12.48 -3.75 -13.92
C ALA A 66 -11.67 -4.36 -12.78
N ILE A 67 -11.70 -3.73 -11.60
CA ILE A 67 -11.02 -4.24 -10.40
C ILE A 67 -11.96 -5.26 -9.71
N PRO A 68 -11.57 -6.54 -9.58
CA PRO A 68 -12.32 -7.50 -8.79
C PRO A 68 -12.49 -7.02 -7.34
N GLU A 69 -13.62 -7.36 -6.70
CA GLU A 69 -13.91 -6.87 -5.33
C GLU A 69 -12.84 -7.28 -4.31
N ASP A 70 -12.23 -8.44 -4.50
CA ASP A 70 -11.25 -9.02 -3.57
C ASP A 70 -9.79 -8.91 -4.05
N TYR A 71 -9.53 -8.08 -5.06
CA TYR A 71 -8.19 -7.96 -5.63
C TYR A 71 -7.16 -7.46 -4.60
N LEU A 72 -6.08 -8.23 -4.42
CA LEU A 72 -4.99 -7.99 -3.45
C LEU A 72 -5.41 -7.98 -1.97
N ILE A 73 -6.63 -8.41 -1.61
CA ILE A 73 -7.07 -8.45 -0.21
C ILE A 73 -6.20 -9.40 0.62
N ASP A 74 -5.91 -10.61 0.10
CA ASP A 74 -5.09 -11.59 0.83
C ASP A 74 -3.66 -11.08 1.05
N GLU A 75 -3.05 -10.48 0.03
CA GLU A 75 -1.72 -9.86 0.12
C GLU A 75 -1.71 -8.70 1.13
N TRP A 76 -2.74 -7.86 1.10
CA TRP A 76 -2.90 -6.77 2.04
C TRP A 76 -3.05 -7.28 3.48
N MET A 77 -3.83 -8.34 3.71
CA MET A 77 -3.96 -8.97 5.02
C MET A 77 -2.64 -9.58 5.50
N GLN A 78 -1.90 -10.26 4.63
CA GLN A 78 -0.58 -10.82 4.95
C GLN A 78 0.39 -9.70 5.37
N LEU A 79 0.47 -8.62 4.61
CA LEU A 79 1.34 -7.48 4.93
C LEU A 79 0.97 -6.83 6.27
N ARG A 80 -0.33 -6.68 6.58
CA ARG A 80 -0.79 -6.16 7.88
C ARG A 80 -0.49 -7.09 9.05
N SER A 81 -0.22 -8.37 8.81
CA SER A 81 0.19 -9.30 9.86
C SER A 81 1.69 -9.25 10.18
N GLU A 82 2.50 -8.82 9.21
CA GLU A 82 3.97 -8.77 9.30
C GLU A 82 4.49 -7.35 9.58
N ILE A 83 3.75 -6.32 9.17
CA ILE A 83 4.11 -4.90 9.24
C ILE A 83 3.03 -4.16 10.02
N ASN A 84 3.38 -3.01 10.62
CA ASN A 84 2.43 -2.13 11.28
C ASN A 84 1.15 -1.97 10.43
N PRO A 85 -0.02 -2.45 10.91
CA PRO A 85 -1.25 -2.46 10.13
C PRO A 85 -1.69 -1.09 9.64
N ASP A 86 -1.31 -0.02 10.36
CA ASP A 86 -1.67 1.36 10.05
C ASP A 86 -0.81 1.97 8.95
N ALA A 87 0.35 1.36 8.66
CA ALA A 87 1.25 1.78 7.59
C ALA A 87 0.95 1.08 6.25
N VAL A 88 0.17 -0.01 6.25
CA VAL A 88 -0.14 -0.76 5.02
C VAL A 88 -1.43 -0.26 4.39
N HIS A 89 -1.33 0.22 3.16
CA HIS A 89 -2.44 0.84 2.44
C HIS A 89 -2.74 0.09 1.14
N LEU A 90 -4.02 -0.22 0.95
CA LEU A 90 -4.59 -0.68 -0.31
C LEU A 90 -5.57 0.38 -0.81
N TRP A 91 -5.27 1.01 -1.94
CA TRP A 91 -6.10 2.04 -2.56
C TRP A 91 -6.66 1.52 -3.87
N CYS A 92 -7.99 1.58 -4.01
CA CYS A 92 -8.69 1.17 -5.23
C CYS A 92 -9.47 2.36 -5.78
N GLY A 93 -9.10 2.84 -6.97
CA GLY A 93 -9.88 3.88 -7.65
C GLY A 93 -11.04 3.26 -8.42
N LYS A 94 -12.22 3.23 -7.81
CA LYS A 94 -13.48 2.82 -8.46
C LYS A 94 -14.15 3.98 -9.21
#